data_AF-A0A850YGC1-F1
#
_entry.id   AF-A0A850YGC1-F1
#
_cell.length_a   1.000
_cell.length_b   1.000
_cell.length_c   1.000
_cell.angle_alpha   90.00
_cell.angle_beta   90.00
_cell.angle_gamma   90.00
#
_symmetry.space_group_name_H-M   'P 1'
#
loop_
_entity.id
_entity.type
_entity.pdbx_description
1 polymer ?
#
loop_
_entity_poly.entity_id
_entity_poly.type
_entity_poly.pdbx_seq_one_letter_code
_entity_poly.pdbx_strand_id
1 'polypeptide(L)'
;QIMSQAEGQQKNLVQAIEALPNSGPLTALDQDLLLLKATSAATLSCLGECLSLLQQSMHQVGQQHSRTMSSEGILGWPGPKSQSTEQLKNGALSSLSSASANITWAIVPSAAQDAPALQPNSEHSASELILVEDEMTDTEDNEEEDLGVMDDQRSVILHLISQLKLGMDLTRVVLPTFILEKRSLLEMYANFMAHPDLFLSIAAGATPEERIICFVEYYLTAFHEGRKGAVAKKPYNPIIGETFHCSWDVPKDKVKAFRTNGASTVSKDSAKELGQDQSTCYKLRFVAEQVSHHPPVSCFYCECKEKKMCVNAHVWTKSKFMGMSIGVSMVGEGVLHLLEHEEEYVFTLPSAYARSILTIPWVELGGKVNINCARTGYSATVTFHTKPFYGGKVHRVTAEVKHNPTNTIVCKAQGEWNGTLEFTYSNGDTKVIDTTKLPVIRKKIRPIANQGPLESRRLWQHVTNSLKEGNIDAATEHKHRLEERQRAEERQRAALTTPWKPKYFAKEGDGWLYVNPLWKT
;
A
#
# COMPACT_ATOMS: atom_id res chain seq x y z
N GLN A 1 -37.95 -22.51 2.07
CA GLN A 1 -38.69 -22.57 3.36
C GLN A 1 -37.92 -21.86 4.49
N ILE A 2 -36.66 -22.21 4.77
CA ILE A 2 -35.83 -21.57 5.81
C ILE A 2 -35.60 -20.06 5.57
N MET A 3 -35.33 -19.61 4.34
CA MET A 3 -35.16 -18.17 4.07
C MET A 3 -36.42 -17.35 4.34
N SER A 4 -37.59 -17.86 3.93
CA SER A 4 -38.87 -17.18 4.18
C SER A 4 -39.18 -17.07 5.67
N GLN A 5 -38.77 -18.06 6.46
CA GLN A 5 -38.84 -18.01 7.93
C GLN A 5 -37.88 -16.97 8.52
N ALA A 6 -36.65 -16.89 8.02
CA ALA A 6 -35.66 -15.91 8.45
C ALA A 6 -36.06 -14.46 8.08
N GLU A 7 -36.60 -14.24 6.89
CA GLU A 7 -37.19 -12.95 6.47
C GLU A 7 -38.38 -12.56 7.35
N GLY A 8 -39.22 -13.54 7.73
CA GLY A 8 -40.31 -13.33 8.68
C GLY A 8 -39.82 -12.89 10.06
N GLN A 9 -38.77 -13.54 10.57
CA GLN A 9 -38.15 -13.16 11.85
C GLN A 9 -37.51 -11.77 11.81
N GLN A 10 -36.86 -11.41 10.69
CA GLN A 10 -36.30 -10.07 10.50
C GLN A 10 -37.41 -9.00 10.47
N LYS A 11 -38.51 -9.23 9.75
CA LYS A 11 -39.64 -8.30 9.71
C LYS A 11 -40.24 -8.09 11.10
N ASN A 12 -40.41 -9.16 11.87
CA ASN A 12 -40.90 -9.07 13.24
C ASN A 12 -39.94 -8.29 14.15
N LEU A 13 -38.63 -8.49 13.98
CA LEU A 13 -37.60 -7.74 14.71
C LEU A 13 -37.64 -6.25 14.37
N VAL A 14 -37.76 -5.89 13.08
CA VAL A 14 -37.86 -4.50 12.64
C VAL A 14 -39.11 -3.82 13.20
N GLN A 15 -40.26 -4.51 13.19
CA GLN A 15 -41.51 -3.99 13.77
C GLN A 15 -41.42 -3.83 15.29
N ALA A 16 -40.75 -4.75 15.99
CA ALA A 16 -40.54 -4.65 17.42
C ALA A 16 -39.65 -3.46 17.79
N ILE A 17 -38.63 -3.16 16.98
CA ILE A 17 -37.76 -1.98 17.16
C ILE A 17 -38.53 -0.69 16.87
N GLU A 18 -39.36 -0.66 15.84
CA GLU A 18 -40.15 0.53 15.44
C GLU A 18 -41.33 0.81 16.39
N ALA A 19 -41.73 -0.17 17.20
CA ALA A 19 -42.75 -0.01 18.24
C ALA A 19 -42.21 0.56 19.57
N LEU A 20 -40.89 0.77 19.69
CA LEU A 20 -40.29 1.38 20.87
C LEU A 20 -40.62 2.88 20.94
N PRO A 21 -40.73 3.47 22.15
CA PRO A 21 -41.11 4.87 22.32
C PRO A 21 -40.08 5.84 21.72
N ASN A 22 -40.55 6.79 20.88
CA ASN A 22 -39.72 7.70 20.08
C ASN A 22 -39.10 8.89 20.85
N SER A 23 -39.17 8.93 22.18
CA SER A 23 -38.64 10.06 22.97
C SER A 23 -38.06 9.64 24.31
N GLY A 24 -36.74 9.81 24.44
CA GLY A 24 -35.91 9.61 25.64
C GLY A 24 -34.43 9.85 25.29
N PRO A 25 -33.53 10.07 26.27
CA PRO A 25 -32.09 10.16 26.01
C PRO A 25 -31.57 8.83 25.47
N LEU A 26 -30.77 8.88 24.39
CA LEU A 26 -30.17 7.71 23.75
C LEU A 26 -29.39 6.88 24.78
N THR A 27 -29.82 5.65 25.02
CA THR A 27 -29.12 4.71 25.92
C THR A 27 -28.28 3.72 25.11
N ALA A 28 -27.32 3.04 25.74
CA ALA A 28 -26.51 1.99 25.10
C ALA A 28 -27.37 0.89 24.41
N LEU A 29 -28.61 0.70 24.89
CA LEU A 29 -29.58 -0.23 24.31
C LEU A 29 -30.00 0.15 22.88
N ASP A 30 -30.06 1.44 22.55
CA ASP A 30 -30.43 1.92 21.21
C ASP A 30 -29.36 1.60 20.16
N GLN A 31 -28.09 1.59 20.57
CA GLN A 31 -26.95 1.32 19.70
C GLN A 31 -26.87 -0.18 19.35
N ASP A 32 -27.15 -1.06 20.31
CA ASP A 32 -27.24 -2.50 20.10
C ASP A 32 -28.44 -2.89 19.24
N LEU A 33 -29.58 -2.21 19.39
CA LEU A 33 -30.78 -2.42 18.57
C LEU A 33 -30.55 -2.00 17.11
N LEU A 34 -29.88 -0.88 16.87
CA LEU A 34 -29.49 -0.43 15.53
C LEU A 34 -28.47 -1.38 14.90
N LEU A 35 -27.49 -1.85 15.67
CA LEU A 35 -26.51 -2.84 15.21
C LEU A 35 -27.20 -4.17 14.86
N LEU A 36 -28.16 -4.62 15.67
CA LEU A 36 -28.92 -5.84 15.42
C LEU A 36 -29.82 -5.73 14.18
N LYS A 37 -30.43 -4.56 13.94
CA LYS A 37 -31.19 -4.27 12.71
C LYS A 37 -30.29 -4.29 11.47
N ALA A 38 -29.12 -3.65 11.54
CA ALA A 38 -28.18 -3.59 10.42
C ALA A 38 -27.55 -4.97 10.11
N THR A 39 -27.14 -5.71 11.13
CA THR A 39 -26.50 -7.03 10.97
C THR A 39 -27.50 -8.09 10.49
N SER A 40 -28.75 -8.08 10.98
CA SER A 40 -29.80 -8.99 10.49
C SER A 40 -30.15 -8.74 9.01
N ALA A 41 -30.19 -7.47 8.58
CA ALA A 41 -30.40 -7.12 7.17
C ALA A 41 -29.26 -7.54 6.26
N ALA A 42 -28.01 -7.27 6.66
CA ALA A 42 -26.83 -7.69 5.90
C ALA A 42 -26.73 -9.22 5.80
N THR A 43 -27.08 -9.94 6.87
CA THR A 43 -27.09 -11.41 6.90
C THR A 43 -28.09 -12.00 5.91
N LEU A 44 -29.31 -11.44 5.85
CA LEU A 44 -30.32 -11.90 4.89
C LEU A 44 -29.97 -11.58 3.44
N SER A 45 -29.37 -10.41 3.18
CA SER A 45 -28.84 -10.08 1.85
C SER A 45 -27.77 -11.08 1.40
N CYS A 46 -26.83 -11.41 2.29
CA CYS A 46 -25.76 -12.37 2.02
C CYS A 46 -26.31 -13.80 1.81
N LEU A 47 -27.28 -14.23 2.61
CA LEU A 47 -27.94 -15.53 2.43
C LEU A 47 -28.73 -15.60 1.12
N GLY A 48 -29.38 -14.50 0.72
CA GLY A 48 -30.08 -14.39 -0.56
C GLY A 48 -29.12 -14.49 -1.76
N GLU A 49 -27.98 -13.79 -1.70
CA GLU A 49 -26.92 -13.89 -2.71
C GLU A 49 -26.36 -15.32 -2.78
N CYS A 50 -26.05 -15.93 -1.64
CA CYS A 50 -25.60 -17.33 -1.59
C CYS A 50 -26.62 -18.30 -2.21
N LEU A 51 -27.92 -18.14 -1.91
CA LEU A 51 -28.96 -18.98 -2.50
C LEU A 51 -29.05 -18.79 -4.01
N SER A 52 -28.93 -17.54 -4.49
CA SER A 52 -28.96 -17.24 -5.92
C SER A 52 -27.79 -17.90 -6.67
N LEU A 53 -26.59 -17.88 -6.08
CA LEU A 53 -25.40 -18.54 -6.61
C LEU A 53 -25.56 -20.07 -6.62
N LEU A 54 -26.14 -20.63 -5.56
CA LEU A 54 -26.42 -22.07 -5.49
C LEU A 54 -27.46 -22.49 -6.54
N GLN A 55 -28.54 -21.74 -6.73
CA GLN A 55 -29.56 -22.00 -7.76
C GLN A 55 -28.99 -21.89 -9.18
N GLN A 56 -28.13 -20.90 -9.43
CA GLN A 56 -27.42 -20.77 -10.71
C GLN A 56 -26.48 -21.94 -10.96
N SER A 57 -25.76 -22.41 -9.92
CA SER A 57 -24.88 -23.57 -10.03
C SER A 57 -25.65 -24.87 -10.30
N MET A 58 -26.82 -25.06 -9.68
CA MET A 58 -27.70 -26.21 -9.96
C MET A 58 -28.28 -26.17 -11.38
N HIS A 59 -28.59 -24.98 -11.92
CA HIS A 59 -29.04 -24.84 -13.30
C HIS A 59 -27.93 -25.11 -14.34
N GLN A 60 -26.67 -24.77 -14.03
CA GLN A 60 -25.53 -25.11 -14.88
C GLN A 60 -25.25 -26.62 -14.91
N VAL A 61 -25.38 -27.31 -13.77
CA VAL A 61 -25.23 -28.77 -13.68
C VAL A 61 -26.37 -29.50 -14.41
N GLY A 62 -27.60 -28.96 -14.37
CA GLY A 62 -28.75 -29.51 -15.12
C GLY A 62 -28.65 -29.34 -16.64
N GLN A 63 -27.95 -28.32 -17.14
CA GLN A 63 -27.76 -28.09 -18.58
C GLN A 63 -26.60 -28.87 -19.20
N GLN A 64 -25.60 -29.31 -18.42
CA GLN A 64 -24.51 -30.15 -18.92
C GLN A 64 -24.92 -31.59 -19.24
N HIS A 65 -26.07 -32.07 -18.75
CA HIS A 65 -26.58 -33.39 -19.12
C HIS A 65 -27.36 -33.45 -20.44
N SER A 66 -27.57 -32.31 -21.15
CA SER A 66 -28.40 -32.29 -22.36
C SER A 66 -27.75 -31.72 -23.64
N ARG A 67 -26.43 -31.47 -23.68
CA ARG A 67 -25.77 -31.09 -24.96
C ARG A 67 -24.38 -31.69 -25.13
N THR A 68 -24.34 -32.75 -25.94
CA THR A 68 -23.16 -33.19 -26.70
C THR A 68 -22.96 -32.31 -27.95
N MET A 69 -21.69 -32.06 -28.27
CA MET A 69 -21.09 -31.62 -29.55
C MET A 69 -21.16 -30.15 -29.99
N SER A 70 -19.95 -29.58 -30.18
CA SER A 70 -19.42 -28.80 -31.32
C SER A 70 -18.76 -27.45 -31.01
N SER A 71 -17.85 -27.08 -31.91
CA SER A 71 -16.63 -26.25 -31.81
C SER A 71 -16.80 -24.73 -31.71
N GLU A 72 -15.74 -24.09 -31.19
CA GLU A 72 -15.19 -22.73 -31.43
C GLU A 72 -16.10 -21.50 -31.57
N GLY A 73 -15.77 -20.44 -30.80
CA GLY A 73 -16.20 -19.08 -31.11
C GLY A 73 -16.24 -18.10 -29.93
N ILE A 74 -15.45 -17.04 -30.03
CA ILE A 74 -15.26 -15.88 -29.16
C ILE A 74 -16.57 -15.10 -28.87
N LEU A 75 -16.62 -14.41 -27.70
CA LEU A 75 -17.36 -13.18 -27.29
C LEU A 75 -18.06 -13.39 -25.93
N GLY A 76 -17.75 -12.64 -24.87
CA GLY A 76 -18.04 -11.21 -24.73
C GLY A 76 -19.20 -11.06 -23.72
N TRP A 77 -18.90 -10.68 -22.47
CA TRP A 77 -19.89 -10.50 -21.40
C TRP A 77 -20.62 -9.17 -21.56
N PRO A 78 -21.96 -9.12 -21.69
CA PRO A 78 -22.74 -7.92 -21.46
C PRO A 78 -23.35 -7.93 -20.04
N GLY A 79 -23.14 -6.86 -19.28
CA GLY A 79 -23.80 -6.65 -17.99
C GLY A 79 -25.31 -6.46 -18.16
N PRO A 80 -26.16 -6.87 -17.18
CA PRO A 80 -27.60 -6.78 -17.34
C PRO A 80 -28.10 -5.34 -17.18
N LYS A 81 -28.93 -4.91 -18.14
CA LYS A 81 -29.77 -3.72 -18.07
C LYS A 81 -30.95 -3.96 -17.13
N SER A 82 -31.28 -2.97 -16.30
CA SER A 82 -32.48 -2.91 -15.48
C SER A 82 -33.73 -2.63 -16.32
N GLN A 83 -34.73 -3.51 -16.26
CA GLN A 83 -36.11 -3.23 -16.65
C GLN A 83 -37.01 -3.29 -15.42
N SER A 84 -37.66 -2.19 -15.10
CA SER A 84 -39.03 -2.19 -14.55
C SER A 84 -39.62 -0.78 -14.61
N THR A 85 -40.38 -0.54 -15.68
CA THR A 85 -41.50 0.39 -15.71
C THR A 85 -42.72 -0.29 -15.11
N GLU A 86 -43.35 0.29 -14.09
CA GLU A 86 -44.81 0.32 -13.97
C GLU A 86 -45.27 1.61 -13.27
N GLN A 87 -46.32 2.19 -13.86
CA GLN A 87 -46.98 3.43 -13.50
C GLN A 87 -48.06 3.18 -12.44
N LEU A 88 -48.24 4.13 -11.50
CA LEU A 88 -49.53 4.36 -10.84
C LEU A 88 -49.74 5.87 -10.67
N LYS A 89 -50.94 6.33 -11.07
CA LYS A 89 -51.36 7.71 -11.32
C LYS A 89 -51.75 8.49 -10.06
N ASN A 90 -51.38 9.78 -10.10
CA ASN A 90 -51.98 11.01 -9.56
C ASN A 90 -53.12 10.96 -8.52
N GLY A 91 -52.87 11.66 -7.41
CA GLY A 91 -53.85 12.42 -6.63
C GLY A 91 -53.18 13.69 -6.09
N ALA A 92 -53.65 14.87 -6.51
CA ALA A 92 -53.14 16.17 -6.11
C ALA A 92 -53.69 16.61 -4.74
N LEU A 93 -52.87 17.26 -3.91
CA LEU A 93 -53.28 18.31 -2.97
C LEU A 93 -52.06 19.06 -2.39
N SER A 94 -52.03 20.35 -2.69
CA SER A 94 -51.57 21.50 -1.86
C SER A 94 -50.23 21.46 -1.12
N SER A 95 -49.32 22.30 -1.61
CA SER A 95 -48.52 23.31 -0.88
C SER A 95 -48.21 23.06 0.60
N LEU A 96 -46.91 23.00 0.94
CA LEU A 96 -46.35 23.70 2.11
C LEU A 96 -44.84 23.96 1.90
N SER A 97 -44.46 25.19 2.21
CA SER A 97 -43.18 25.88 2.04
C SER A 97 -41.99 25.15 2.70
N SER A 98 -40.90 24.91 1.95
CA SER A 98 -39.61 24.56 2.53
C SER A 98 -38.76 25.82 2.66
N ALA A 99 -38.54 26.23 3.91
CA ALA A 99 -37.66 27.32 4.29
C ALA A 99 -36.20 26.94 4.03
N SER A 100 -35.61 27.53 3.01
CA SER A 100 -34.15 27.58 2.82
C SER A 100 -33.57 28.58 3.81
N ALA A 101 -32.86 28.10 4.83
CA ALA A 101 -32.02 28.94 5.67
C ALA A 101 -30.73 29.28 4.91
N ASN A 102 -30.77 30.39 4.16
CA ASN A 102 -29.57 31.07 3.68
C ASN A 102 -28.88 31.74 4.87
N ILE A 103 -27.66 31.33 5.19
CA ILE A 103 -26.77 32.12 6.06
C ILE A 103 -25.97 33.06 5.15
N THR A 104 -26.49 34.27 5.00
CA THR A 104 -25.77 35.45 4.51
C THR A 104 -24.66 35.83 5.50
N TRP A 105 -23.41 35.77 5.06
CA TRP A 105 -22.32 36.47 5.74
C TRP A 105 -22.31 37.93 5.28
N ALA A 106 -22.41 38.82 6.27
CA ALA A 106 -22.43 40.27 6.12
C ALA A 106 -21.10 40.81 5.58
N ILE A 107 -21.22 41.88 4.80
CA ILE A 107 -20.13 42.65 4.18
C ILE A 107 -19.60 43.70 5.19
N VAL A 108 -18.34 44.12 4.98
CA VAL A 108 -17.70 45.43 5.29
C VAL A 108 -16.85 45.49 6.57
N PRO A 109 -15.70 46.23 6.63
CA PRO A 109 -14.91 46.92 5.58
C PRO A 109 -13.43 46.48 5.46
N SER A 110 -12.88 46.87 4.31
CA SER A 110 -11.45 46.97 4.00
C SER A 110 -10.69 47.80 5.03
N ALA A 111 -9.62 47.22 5.60
CA ALA A 111 -8.52 47.96 6.19
C ALA A 111 -7.23 47.43 5.55
N ALA A 112 -6.71 48.22 4.61
CA ALA A 112 -5.38 48.02 4.04
C ALA A 112 -4.33 48.20 5.14
N GLN A 113 -3.50 47.19 5.35
CA GLN A 113 -2.18 47.36 5.95
C GLN A 113 -1.17 46.60 5.09
N ASP A 114 -0.21 47.36 4.58
CA ASP A 114 0.88 46.95 3.72
C ASP A 114 1.69 45.81 4.32
N ALA A 115 1.65 44.64 3.68
CA ALA A 115 2.68 43.61 3.81
C ALA A 115 3.59 43.70 2.57
N PRO A 116 4.92 43.75 2.72
CA PRO A 116 5.80 44.02 1.60
C PRO A 116 5.72 42.87 0.58
N ALA A 117 5.47 43.25 -0.67
CA ALA A 117 5.50 42.36 -1.81
C ALA A 117 6.88 41.69 -1.91
N LEU A 118 6.96 40.42 -1.56
CA LEU A 118 8.08 39.55 -1.93
C LEU A 118 8.01 39.37 -3.45
N GLN A 119 8.97 39.98 -4.13
CA GLN A 119 9.21 39.82 -5.56
C GLN A 119 9.38 38.33 -5.90
N PRO A 120 9.00 37.91 -7.12
CA PRO A 120 9.24 36.54 -7.56
C PRO A 120 10.75 36.37 -7.73
N ASN A 121 11.40 35.75 -6.74
CA ASN A 121 12.76 35.28 -6.91
C ASN A 121 12.74 34.21 -8.01
N SER A 122 13.28 34.56 -9.16
CA SER A 122 13.75 33.62 -10.17
C SER A 122 14.91 32.81 -9.58
N GLU A 123 14.60 31.83 -8.74
CA GLU A 123 15.57 30.80 -8.38
C GLU A 123 15.76 29.89 -9.60
N HIS A 124 16.75 30.25 -10.40
CA HIS A 124 17.40 29.32 -11.30
C HIS A 124 17.74 28.04 -10.53
N SER A 125 17.32 26.91 -11.10
CA SER A 125 17.65 25.52 -10.79
C SER A 125 19.10 25.32 -10.29
N ALA A 126 19.38 25.63 -9.04
CA ALA A 126 20.47 25.03 -8.31
C ALA A 126 19.97 23.66 -7.89
N SER A 127 20.50 22.61 -8.52
CA SER A 127 20.32 21.25 -8.04
C SER A 127 20.86 21.22 -6.61
N GLU A 128 19.97 21.24 -5.61
CA GLU A 128 20.35 21.11 -4.20
C GLU A 128 21.10 19.78 -4.07
N LEU A 129 22.42 19.85 -3.98
CA LEU A 129 23.27 18.68 -3.95
C LEU A 129 23.03 17.99 -2.62
N ILE A 130 22.35 16.85 -2.67
CA ILE A 130 22.12 15.99 -1.52
C ILE A 130 23.47 15.41 -1.08
N LEU A 131 24.07 16.05 -0.08
CA LEU A 131 25.32 15.61 0.52
C LEU A 131 25.05 14.42 1.44
N VAL A 132 25.54 13.25 1.03
CA VAL A 132 25.39 12.00 1.80
C VAL A 132 26.24 12.02 3.08
N GLU A 133 27.18 12.96 3.20
CA GLU A 133 28.02 13.14 4.38
C GLU A 133 27.23 13.72 5.56
N ASP A 134 26.14 14.43 5.29
CA ASP A 134 25.26 15.02 6.32
C ASP A 134 24.25 14.02 6.88
N GLU A 135 24.20 12.79 6.34
CA GLU A 135 23.24 11.78 6.79
C GLU A 135 23.69 11.09 8.08
N MET A 136 22.80 11.10 9.07
CA MET A 136 22.99 10.41 10.34
C MET A 136 22.10 9.16 10.41
N THR A 137 22.51 8.17 11.21
CA THR A 137 21.70 6.97 11.44
C THR A 137 20.33 7.38 11.98
N ASP A 138 19.28 6.90 11.31
CA ASP A 138 17.90 7.16 11.72
C ASP A 138 17.62 6.55 13.09
N THR A 139 17.22 7.39 14.04
CA THR A 139 16.87 6.98 15.39
C THR A 139 15.36 6.94 15.62
N GLU A 140 14.54 7.33 14.63
CA GLU A 140 13.09 7.25 14.77
C GLU A 140 12.64 5.78 14.69
N ASP A 141 12.23 5.24 15.83
CA ASP A 141 11.42 4.05 15.90
C ASP A 141 10.01 4.41 15.42
N ASN A 142 9.64 3.90 14.24
CA ASN A 142 8.27 4.01 13.72
C ASN A 142 7.31 3.10 14.52
N GLU A 143 7.50 3.04 15.84
CA GLU A 143 6.63 2.33 16.77
C GLU A 143 5.35 3.15 16.93
N GLU A 144 4.25 2.53 16.51
CA GLU A 144 2.93 3.08 16.70
C GLU A 144 2.42 2.54 18.04
N GLU A 145 2.21 3.44 19.01
CA GLU A 145 1.51 3.10 20.24
C GLU A 145 0.14 2.52 19.89
N ASP A 146 -0.24 1.47 20.62
CA ASP A 146 -1.53 0.82 20.45
C ASP A 146 -2.60 1.89 20.59
N LEU A 147 -3.51 1.96 19.61
CA LEU A 147 -4.65 2.85 19.71
C LEU A 147 -5.45 2.32 20.89
N GLY A 148 -5.29 2.95 22.06
CA GLY A 148 -6.13 2.68 23.22
C GLY A 148 -7.61 2.68 22.81
N VAL A 149 -8.46 2.10 23.65
CA VAL A 149 -9.89 1.87 23.37
C VAL A 149 -10.50 3.05 22.60
N MET A 150 -10.76 2.83 21.30
CA MET A 150 -11.16 3.86 20.33
C MET A 150 -12.59 4.38 20.53
N ASP A 151 -13.14 4.30 21.74
CA ASP A 151 -14.57 4.56 21.98
C ASP A 151 -14.95 6.00 21.59
N ASP A 152 -14.10 6.97 21.90
CA ASP A 152 -14.33 8.38 21.56
C ASP A 152 -14.27 8.65 20.04
N GLN A 153 -13.50 7.84 19.29
CA GLN A 153 -13.29 7.98 17.84
C GLN A 153 -14.20 7.08 17.00
N ARG A 154 -14.91 6.14 17.65
CA ARG A 154 -15.81 5.18 16.99
C ARG A 154 -16.97 5.88 16.27
N SER A 155 -17.48 6.96 16.85
CA SER A 155 -18.54 7.78 16.25
C SER A 155 -18.11 8.39 14.90
N VAL A 156 -16.87 8.88 14.80
CA VAL A 156 -16.28 9.44 13.58
C VAL A 156 -16.13 8.37 12.50
N ILE A 157 -15.65 7.18 12.88
CA ILE A 157 -15.51 6.04 11.95
C ILE A 157 -16.87 5.57 11.45
N LEU A 158 -17.86 5.43 12.33
CA LEU A 158 -19.22 5.03 11.95
C LEU A 158 -19.85 6.06 11.02
N HIS A 159 -19.68 7.35 11.31
CA HIS A 159 -20.14 8.42 10.44
C HIS A 159 -19.49 8.33 9.05
N LEU A 160 -18.16 8.20 8.98
CA LEU A 160 -17.44 8.02 7.72
C LEU A 160 -17.96 6.81 6.94
N ILE A 161 -18.06 5.65 7.57
CA ILE A 161 -18.49 4.41 6.93
C ILE A 161 -19.94 4.49 6.46
N SER A 162 -20.82 5.19 7.18
CA SER A 162 -22.22 5.39 6.77
C SER A 162 -22.36 6.13 5.43
N GLN A 163 -21.33 6.89 5.03
CA GLN A 163 -21.29 7.61 3.75
C GLN A 163 -20.76 6.72 2.60
N LEU A 164 -20.15 5.57 2.91
CA LEU A 164 -19.50 4.71 1.93
C LEU A 164 -20.48 3.66 1.38
N LYS A 165 -20.42 3.46 0.06
CA LYS A 165 -21.15 2.38 -0.63
C LYS A 165 -20.20 1.25 -0.97
N LEU A 166 -20.68 0.01 -0.95
CA LEU A 166 -19.88 -1.14 -1.35
C LEU A 166 -19.30 -0.92 -2.75
N GLY A 167 -17.99 -1.01 -2.85
CA GLY A 167 -17.22 -0.80 -4.06
C GLY A 167 -16.86 0.64 -4.40
N MET A 168 -17.20 1.60 -3.55
CA MET A 168 -16.80 3.00 -3.68
C MET A 168 -15.27 3.17 -3.68
N ASP A 169 -14.78 4.02 -4.57
CA ASP A 169 -13.38 4.47 -4.61
C ASP A 169 -13.11 5.43 -3.44
N LEU A 170 -12.04 5.16 -2.69
CA LEU A 170 -11.68 5.91 -1.49
C LEU A 170 -10.61 6.99 -1.72
N THR A 171 -10.12 7.17 -2.95
CA THR A 171 -9.10 8.18 -3.27
C THR A 171 -9.53 9.61 -2.95
N ARG A 172 -10.84 9.89 -2.95
CA ARG A 172 -11.43 11.20 -2.65
C ARG A 172 -12.01 11.30 -1.24
N VAL A 173 -11.93 10.23 -0.46
CA VAL A 173 -12.46 10.19 0.90
C VAL A 173 -11.37 10.68 1.86
N VAL A 174 -11.68 11.73 2.62
CA VAL A 174 -10.76 12.23 3.65
C VAL A 174 -10.86 11.31 4.86
N LEU A 175 -9.74 10.64 5.15
CA LEU A 175 -9.63 9.76 6.30
C LEU A 175 -9.23 10.57 7.55
N PRO A 176 -9.73 10.20 8.75
CA PRO A 176 -9.40 10.89 9.99
C PRO A 176 -7.90 10.88 10.29
N THR A 177 -7.41 11.93 10.95
CA THR A 177 -5.98 12.09 11.22
C THR A 177 -5.44 11.04 12.20
N PHE A 178 -6.25 10.54 13.14
CA PHE A 178 -5.82 9.55 14.14
C PHE A 178 -5.49 8.16 13.55
N ILE A 179 -5.94 7.86 12.32
CA ILE A 179 -5.57 6.61 11.63
C ILE A 179 -4.28 6.74 10.81
N LEU A 180 -3.60 7.88 10.85
CA LEU A 180 -2.36 8.09 10.12
C LEU A 180 -1.18 7.53 10.90
N GLU A 181 -0.25 6.90 10.19
CA GLU A 181 1.09 6.62 10.72
C GLU A 181 1.98 7.86 10.61
N LYS A 182 3.00 7.95 11.45
CA LYS A 182 3.86 9.14 11.60
C LYS A 182 4.87 9.34 10.46
N ARG A 183 4.58 8.87 9.24
CA ARG A 183 5.47 8.92 8.08
C ARG A 183 4.73 8.97 6.74
N SER A 184 5.42 9.46 5.72
CA SER A 184 4.95 9.48 4.34
C SER A 184 5.01 8.10 3.69
N LEU A 185 4.18 7.88 2.66
CA LEU A 185 4.26 6.69 1.81
C LEU A 185 5.66 6.54 1.20
N LEU A 186 6.34 7.65 0.85
CA LEU A 186 7.68 7.59 0.28
C LEU A 186 8.69 6.97 1.24
N GLU A 187 8.62 7.35 2.52
CA GLU A 187 9.44 6.78 3.58
C GLU A 187 9.02 5.34 3.93
N MET A 188 7.71 5.02 3.92
CA MET A 188 7.22 3.67 4.17
C MET A 188 7.87 2.65 3.22
N TYR A 189 8.03 3.00 1.94
CA TYR A 189 8.69 2.15 0.94
C TYR A 189 10.19 1.96 1.18
N ALA A 190 10.88 2.95 1.73
CA ALA A 190 12.29 2.80 2.10
C ALA A 190 12.47 1.71 3.18
N ASN A 191 11.46 1.46 4.02
CA ASN A 191 11.54 0.41 5.04
C ASN A 191 11.42 -1.00 4.49
N PHE A 192 11.05 -1.19 3.21
CA PHE A 192 11.21 -2.48 2.53
C PHE A 192 12.68 -2.87 2.37
N MET A 193 13.59 -1.90 2.50
CA MET A 193 15.04 -2.10 2.51
C MET A 193 15.58 -2.29 3.94
N ALA A 194 14.83 -2.92 4.84
CA ALA A 194 15.28 -3.20 6.20
C ALA A 194 16.43 -4.22 6.28
N HIS A 195 16.54 -5.09 5.27
CA HIS A 195 17.62 -6.08 5.09
C HIS A 195 18.36 -5.81 3.77
N PRO A 196 19.10 -4.69 3.67
CA PRO A 196 19.84 -4.36 2.46
C PRO A 196 20.98 -5.35 2.22
N ASP A 197 21.44 -6.07 3.23
CA ASP A 197 22.38 -7.18 3.10
C ASP A 197 21.82 -8.33 2.26
N LEU A 198 20.57 -8.73 2.49
CA LEU A 198 19.88 -9.74 1.66
C LEU A 198 19.64 -9.23 0.24
N PHE A 199 19.33 -7.94 0.09
CA PHE A 199 19.20 -7.30 -1.23
C PHE A 199 20.52 -7.34 -2.02
N LEU A 200 21.63 -6.94 -1.40
CA LEU A 200 22.94 -6.94 -2.06
C LEU A 200 23.47 -8.36 -2.33
N SER A 201 23.03 -9.36 -1.55
CA SER A 201 23.34 -10.77 -1.78
C SER A 201 22.79 -11.31 -3.10
N ILE A 202 21.75 -10.69 -3.68
CA ILE A 202 21.19 -11.08 -4.98
C ILE A 202 22.27 -11.02 -6.06
N ALA A 203 23.04 -9.93 -6.14
CA ALA A 203 24.11 -9.79 -7.13
C ALA A 203 25.28 -10.77 -6.90
N ALA A 204 25.42 -11.31 -5.68
CA ALA A 204 26.49 -12.22 -5.30
C ALA A 204 26.21 -13.70 -5.62
N GLY A 205 25.00 -14.04 -6.10
CA GLY A 205 24.68 -15.40 -6.55
C GLY A 205 25.47 -15.77 -7.81
N ALA A 206 26.12 -16.94 -7.80
CA ALA A 206 27.00 -17.36 -8.90
C ALA A 206 26.20 -17.79 -10.13
N THR A 207 25.05 -18.43 -9.91
CA THR A 207 24.17 -18.91 -10.99
C THR A 207 22.88 -18.09 -11.09
N PRO A 208 22.23 -18.04 -12.27
CA PRO A 208 20.91 -17.41 -12.43
C PRO A 208 19.85 -17.95 -11.45
N GLU A 209 19.92 -19.26 -11.16
CA GLU A 209 19.07 -19.93 -10.17
C GLU A 209 19.25 -19.35 -8.77
N GLU A 210 20.49 -19.27 -8.29
CA GLU A 210 20.82 -18.72 -6.97
C GLU A 210 20.37 -17.25 -6.87
N ARG A 211 20.55 -16.45 -7.93
CA ARG A 211 20.15 -15.04 -7.94
C ARG A 211 18.65 -14.85 -7.81
N ILE A 212 17.83 -15.60 -8.56
CA ILE A 212 16.37 -15.49 -8.42
C ILE A 212 15.89 -16.01 -7.06
N ILE A 213 16.52 -17.06 -6.51
CA ILE A 213 16.20 -17.56 -5.17
C ILE A 213 16.51 -16.49 -4.13
N CYS A 214 17.69 -15.86 -4.19
CA CYS A 214 18.05 -14.73 -3.32
C CYS A 214 17.06 -13.58 -3.45
N PHE A 215 16.60 -13.28 -4.67
CA PHE A 215 15.63 -12.21 -4.86
C PHE A 215 14.30 -12.54 -4.18
N VAL A 216 13.82 -13.79 -4.29
CA VAL A 216 12.61 -14.23 -3.59
C VAL A 216 12.79 -14.22 -2.07
N GLU A 217 13.95 -14.62 -1.56
CA GLU A 217 14.28 -14.53 -0.12
C GLU A 217 14.22 -13.08 0.38
N TYR A 218 14.91 -12.16 -0.30
CA TYR A 218 14.84 -10.73 0.04
C TYR A 218 13.40 -10.20 -0.05
N TYR A 219 12.69 -10.49 -1.16
CA TYR A 219 11.35 -10.00 -1.39
C TYR A 219 10.38 -10.43 -0.28
N LEU A 220 10.43 -11.70 0.15
CA LEU A 220 9.56 -12.20 1.23
C LEU A 220 9.88 -11.60 2.60
N THR A 221 11.13 -11.19 2.84
CA THR A 221 11.54 -10.56 4.11
C THR A 221 11.29 -9.04 4.14
N ALA A 222 11.01 -8.40 3.00
CA ALA A 222 10.88 -6.95 2.92
C ALA A 222 9.62 -6.37 3.61
N PHE A 223 8.57 -7.16 3.82
CA PHE A 223 7.25 -6.61 4.19
C PHE A 223 7.02 -6.38 5.69
N HIS A 224 7.66 -7.17 6.57
CA HIS A 224 7.41 -7.13 8.01
C HIS A 224 7.76 -5.76 8.65
N GLU A 225 8.87 -5.14 8.24
CA GLU A 225 9.32 -3.84 8.76
C GLU A 225 8.50 -2.66 8.21
N GLY A 226 7.98 -2.80 7.00
CA GLY A 226 7.05 -1.82 6.43
C GLY A 226 5.71 -1.75 7.18
N ARG A 227 5.37 -2.78 7.98
CA ARG A 227 4.08 -2.92 8.67
C ARG A 227 4.25 -3.31 10.14
N LYS A 228 5.08 -2.56 10.87
CA LYS A 228 5.17 -2.70 12.33
C LYS A 228 3.85 -2.29 12.99
N GLY A 229 3.41 -3.07 13.98
CA GLY A 229 2.20 -2.81 14.75
C GLY A 229 1.03 -3.73 14.38
N ALA A 230 0.20 -4.04 15.37
CA ALA A 230 -1.01 -4.83 15.18
C ALA A 230 -2.13 -4.01 14.50
N VAL A 231 -2.09 -2.68 14.66
CA VAL A 231 -3.13 -1.77 14.19
C VAL A 231 -2.80 -1.21 12.81
N ALA A 232 -3.75 -1.31 11.89
CA ALA A 232 -3.61 -0.73 10.56
C ALA A 232 -3.69 0.79 10.60
N LYS A 233 -2.54 1.44 10.41
CA LYS A 233 -2.45 2.86 10.12
C LYS A 233 -2.10 3.10 8.65
N LYS A 234 -2.40 4.30 8.18
CA LYS A 234 -2.22 4.72 6.79
C LYS A 234 -1.12 5.78 6.69
N PRO A 235 -0.18 5.67 5.74
CA PRO A 235 0.84 6.71 5.54
C PRO A 235 0.21 8.03 5.12
N TYR A 236 0.95 9.12 5.34
CA TYR A 236 0.63 10.37 4.68
C TYR A 236 0.62 10.16 3.17
N ASN A 237 -0.42 10.66 2.51
CA ASN A 237 -0.48 10.68 1.05
C ASN A 237 0.54 11.71 0.57
N PRO A 238 1.58 11.33 -0.19
CA PRO A 238 2.58 12.30 -0.59
C PRO A 238 1.96 13.37 -1.48
N ILE A 239 2.42 14.62 -1.30
CA ILE A 239 2.03 15.72 -2.18
C ILE A 239 2.88 15.70 -3.45
N ILE A 240 2.40 16.29 -4.54
CA ILE A 240 3.17 16.42 -5.78
C ILE A 240 4.54 17.08 -5.52
N GLY A 241 5.62 16.46 -6.01
CA GLY A 241 6.97 16.96 -5.82
C GLY A 241 7.59 16.66 -4.46
N GLU A 242 6.88 16.00 -3.55
CA GLU A 242 7.46 15.48 -2.32
C GLU A 242 8.58 14.48 -2.64
N THR A 243 9.69 14.56 -1.91
CA THR A 243 10.85 13.70 -2.09
C THR A 243 11.26 13.02 -0.79
N PHE A 244 11.85 11.83 -0.89
CA PHE A 244 12.48 11.17 0.25
C PHE A 244 13.84 10.60 -0.16
N HIS A 245 14.85 10.85 0.67
CA HIS A 245 16.22 10.45 0.43
C HIS A 245 16.80 9.78 1.67
N CYS A 246 17.47 8.65 1.46
CA CYS A 246 18.23 7.99 2.51
C CYS A 246 19.33 7.10 1.92
N SER A 247 20.25 6.66 2.77
CA SER A 247 21.24 5.65 2.41
C SER A 247 21.42 4.59 3.50
N TRP A 248 22.15 3.53 3.17
CA TRP A 248 22.61 2.53 4.13
C TRP A 248 24.09 2.28 3.93
N ASP A 249 24.80 2.17 5.05
CA ASP A 249 26.14 1.59 5.10
C ASP A 249 26.00 0.10 5.43
N VAL A 250 26.12 -0.76 4.43
CA VAL A 250 25.90 -2.20 4.57
C VAL A 250 27.25 -2.90 4.79
N PRO A 251 27.51 -3.52 5.96
CA PRO A 251 28.79 -4.18 6.21
C PRO A 251 29.06 -5.28 5.19
N LYS A 252 30.25 -5.26 4.56
CA LYS A 252 30.60 -6.20 3.48
C LYS A 252 30.58 -7.67 3.95
N ASP A 253 30.89 -7.92 5.21
CA ASP A 253 30.87 -9.24 5.85
C ASP A 253 29.46 -9.82 6.05
N LYS A 254 28.43 -8.96 6.07
CA LYS A 254 27.03 -9.38 6.17
C LYS A 254 26.43 -9.77 4.82
N VAL A 255 26.99 -9.29 3.71
CA VAL A 255 26.56 -9.65 2.35
C VAL A 255 27.12 -11.02 1.99
N LYS A 256 26.33 -12.07 2.20
CA LYS A 256 26.74 -13.46 1.96
C LYS A 256 26.43 -13.87 0.52
N ALA A 257 27.38 -14.57 -0.12
CA ALA A 257 27.06 -15.32 -1.33
C ALA A 257 26.20 -16.53 -0.93
N PHE A 258 25.01 -16.65 -1.52
CA PHE A 258 24.16 -17.81 -1.35
C PHE A 258 24.79 -19.01 -2.08
N ARG A 259 24.80 -20.18 -1.44
CA ARG A 259 25.28 -21.43 -2.03
C ARG A 259 24.31 -22.54 -1.67
N THR A 260 23.69 -23.16 -2.68
CA THR A 260 22.81 -24.33 -2.49
C THR A 260 23.59 -25.61 -2.22
N ASN A 261 24.89 -25.66 -2.58
CA ASN A 261 25.74 -26.82 -2.31
C ASN A 261 26.49 -26.66 -0.99
N GLY A 262 26.11 -27.45 0.01
CA GLY A 262 26.70 -27.54 1.35
C GLY A 262 28.15 -28.07 1.42
N ALA A 263 29.06 -27.56 0.58
CA ALA A 263 30.48 -27.74 0.78
C ALA A 263 31.03 -26.56 1.58
N SER A 264 30.96 -26.66 2.91
CA SER A 264 31.79 -25.88 3.84
C SER A 264 33.25 -26.34 3.74
N THR A 265 33.89 -26.05 2.61
CA THR A 265 35.34 -25.93 2.59
C THR A 265 35.67 -24.50 2.95
N VAL A 266 36.17 -24.30 4.17
CA VAL A 266 36.90 -23.09 4.53
C VAL A 266 38.17 -23.08 3.69
N SER A 267 38.09 -22.62 2.44
CA SER A 267 39.27 -22.15 1.73
C SER A 267 39.62 -20.81 2.33
N LYS A 268 40.53 -20.84 3.32
CA LYS A 268 41.40 -19.71 3.65
C LYS A 268 42.33 -19.45 2.46
N ASP A 269 41.79 -19.08 1.32
CA ASP A 269 42.60 -18.55 0.24
C ASP A 269 42.67 -17.04 0.43
N SER A 270 43.80 -16.67 1.04
CA SER A 270 44.29 -15.32 1.14
C SER A 270 44.65 -14.85 -0.29
N ALA A 271 43.65 -14.39 -1.04
CA ALA A 271 43.88 -13.68 -2.29
C ALA A 271 44.04 -12.20 -1.96
N LYS A 272 45.30 -11.77 -2.00
CA LYS A 272 45.70 -10.36 -2.12
C LYS A 272 44.98 -9.76 -3.33
N GLU A 273 43.98 -8.92 -3.10
CA GLU A 273 43.59 -7.93 -4.10
C GLU A 273 44.36 -6.64 -3.84
N LEU A 274 45.24 -6.37 -4.79
CA LEU A 274 46.12 -5.22 -4.83
C LEU A 274 45.27 -4.01 -5.26
N GLY A 275 44.76 -3.28 -4.27
CA GLY A 275 44.29 -1.90 -4.40
C GLY A 275 42.93 -1.70 -5.05
N GLN A 276 41.87 -1.60 -4.23
CA GLN A 276 40.82 -0.57 -4.38
C GLN A 276 39.81 -0.60 -3.22
N ASP A 277 39.62 0.58 -2.64
CA ASP A 277 38.63 1.04 -1.65
C ASP A 277 38.77 0.59 -0.17
N GLN A 278 39.16 1.55 0.69
CA GLN A 278 39.34 1.40 2.14
C GLN A 278 38.00 1.24 2.92
N SER A 279 36.86 1.28 2.24
CA SER A 279 35.55 1.17 2.88
C SER A 279 35.21 -0.28 3.27
N THR A 280 34.86 -0.50 4.54
CA THR A 280 34.38 -1.79 5.07
C THR A 280 32.89 -2.05 4.77
N CYS A 281 32.18 -1.08 4.20
CA CYS A 281 30.77 -1.16 3.88
C CYS A 281 30.51 -0.92 2.39
N TYR A 282 29.45 -1.51 1.86
CA TYR A 282 28.81 -1.09 0.61
C TYR A 282 27.85 0.06 0.90
N LYS A 283 27.77 1.04 -0.01
CA LYS A 283 26.86 2.17 0.10
C LYS A 283 25.64 1.96 -0.79
N LEU A 284 24.46 1.89 -0.17
CA LEU A 284 23.18 1.80 -0.87
C LEU A 284 22.46 3.15 -0.78
N ARG A 285 21.99 3.70 -1.90
CA ARG A 285 21.27 4.99 -1.93
C ARG A 285 19.84 4.79 -2.39
N PHE A 286 18.90 5.49 -1.77
CA PHE A 286 17.48 5.46 -2.13
C PHE A 286 16.96 6.87 -2.36
N VAL A 287 16.17 7.01 -3.42
CA VAL A 287 15.51 8.24 -3.85
C VAL A 287 14.06 7.91 -4.17
N ALA A 288 13.14 8.68 -3.61
CA ALA A 288 11.72 8.60 -3.95
C ALA A 288 11.17 9.98 -4.26
N GLU A 289 10.19 10.04 -5.16
CA GLU A 289 9.49 11.27 -5.53
C GLU A 289 8.03 10.99 -5.85
N GLN A 290 7.13 11.87 -5.42
CA GLN A 290 5.75 11.89 -5.90
C GLN A 290 5.67 12.64 -7.23
N VAL A 291 5.56 11.89 -8.33
CA VAL A 291 5.66 12.43 -9.70
C VAL A 291 4.30 12.87 -10.28
N SER A 292 3.19 12.39 -9.70
CA SER A 292 1.83 12.74 -10.11
C SER A 292 0.87 12.71 -8.92
N HIS A 293 -0.16 13.57 -8.90
CA HIS A 293 -1.19 13.58 -7.85
C HIS A 293 -2.55 13.04 -8.34
N HIS A 294 -2.87 13.21 -9.62
CA HIS A 294 -4.13 12.79 -10.23
C HIS A 294 -3.89 12.07 -11.58
N PRO A 295 -3.74 10.72 -11.60
CA PRO A 295 -3.73 9.81 -10.44
C PRO A 295 -2.44 9.92 -9.61
N PRO A 296 -2.45 9.54 -8.33
CA PRO A 296 -1.28 9.65 -7.46
C PRO A 296 -0.24 8.59 -7.83
N VAL A 297 0.92 8.99 -8.35
CA VAL A 297 2.03 8.08 -8.71
C VAL A 297 3.26 8.48 -7.91
N SER A 298 3.84 7.51 -7.19
CA SER A 298 5.12 7.61 -6.49
C SER A 298 6.16 6.79 -7.23
N CYS A 299 7.35 7.35 -7.40
CA CYS A 299 8.49 6.68 -8.02
C CYS A 299 9.60 6.46 -6.99
N PHE A 300 10.35 5.37 -7.17
CA PHE A 300 11.38 4.91 -6.27
C PHE A 300 12.59 4.44 -7.09
N TYR A 301 13.78 4.77 -6.61
CA TYR A 301 15.03 4.32 -7.18
C TYR A 301 16.00 3.97 -6.05
N CYS A 302 16.66 2.82 -6.15
CA CYS A 302 17.65 2.38 -5.18
C CYS A 302 18.87 1.81 -5.90
N GLU A 303 20.09 2.20 -5.53
CA GLU A 303 21.30 1.73 -6.20
C GLU A 303 22.46 1.44 -5.25
N CYS A 304 23.27 0.45 -5.62
CA CYS A 304 24.60 0.22 -5.08
C CYS A 304 25.58 0.16 -6.26
N LYS A 305 26.46 1.17 -6.34
CA LYS A 305 27.40 1.31 -7.46
C LYS A 305 28.48 0.23 -7.43
N GLU A 306 28.94 -0.09 -6.24
CA GLU A 306 29.98 -1.09 -5.96
C GLU A 306 29.54 -2.51 -6.37
N LYS A 307 28.23 -2.80 -6.27
CA LYS A 307 27.63 -4.06 -6.75
C LYS A 307 27.05 -3.97 -8.16
N LYS A 308 27.17 -2.80 -8.81
CA LYS A 308 26.55 -2.46 -10.10
C LYS A 308 25.12 -2.98 -10.21
N MET A 309 24.31 -2.65 -9.21
CA MET A 309 22.92 -3.08 -9.15
C MET A 309 22.01 -1.93 -8.75
N CYS A 310 20.79 -1.94 -9.29
CA CYS A 310 19.80 -0.92 -8.96
C CYS A 310 18.36 -1.40 -9.19
N VAL A 311 17.43 -0.83 -8.44
CA VAL A 311 15.99 -1.01 -8.62
C VAL A 311 15.38 0.31 -9.05
N ASN A 312 14.55 0.26 -10.09
CA ASN A 312 13.64 1.33 -10.44
C ASN A 312 12.21 0.83 -10.24
N ALA A 313 11.35 1.59 -9.58
CA ALA A 313 9.95 1.23 -9.42
C ALA A 313 9.04 2.45 -9.46
N HIS A 314 7.80 2.24 -9.86
CA HIS A 314 6.75 3.23 -9.74
C HIS A 314 5.46 2.54 -9.29
N VAL A 315 4.71 3.21 -8.41
CA VAL A 315 3.50 2.65 -7.82
C VAL A 315 2.42 3.72 -7.72
N TRP A 316 1.19 3.31 -7.98
CA TRP A 316 -0.01 4.02 -7.58
C TRP A 316 -1.01 3.04 -6.96
N THR A 317 -1.95 3.56 -6.19
CA THR A 317 -2.92 2.73 -5.47
C THR A 317 -4.33 2.93 -5.99
N LYS A 318 -5.10 1.86 -5.99
CA LYS A 318 -6.56 1.89 -6.18
C LYS A 318 -7.21 1.34 -4.94
N SER A 319 -8.00 2.17 -4.25
CA SER A 319 -8.64 1.80 -3.00
C SER A 319 -10.13 1.59 -3.20
N LYS A 320 -10.67 0.51 -2.62
CA LYS A 320 -12.08 0.12 -2.73
C LYS A 320 -12.65 -0.22 -1.37
N PHE A 321 -13.80 0.35 -1.04
CA PHE A 321 -14.57 -0.05 0.14
C PHE A 321 -15.23 -1.43 -0.09
N MET A 322 -15.04 -2.36 0.85
CA MET A 322 -15.51 -3.75 0.77
C MET A 322 -16.42 -4.11 1.95
N GLY A 323 -17.16 -3.14 2.50
CA GLY A 323 -18.04 -3.34 3.65
C GLY A 323 -17.28 -3.31 4.96
N MET A 324 -16.84 -4.47 5.46
CA MET A 324 -16.06 -4.56 6.71
C MET A 324 -14.55 -4.42 6.50
N SER A 325 -14.12 -4.12 5.28
CA SER A 325 -12.72 -3.96 4.93
C SER A 325 -12.52 -2.93 3.83
N ILE A 326 -11.29 -2.45 3.71
CA ILE A 326 -10.84 -1.61 2.61
C ILE A 326 -9.77 -2.39 1.85
N GLY A 327 -9.99 -2.62 0.56
CA GLY A 327 -8.99 -3.22 -0.32
C GLY A 327 -8.17 -2.14 -1.02
N VAL A 328 -6.86 -2.33 -1.09
CA VAL A 328 -5.92 -1.44 -1.77
C VAL A 328 -5.10 -2.27 -2.75
N SER A 329 -5.38 -2.09 -4.03
CA SER A 329 -4.58 -2.68 -5.10
C SER A 329 -3.37 -1.79 -5.38
N MET A 330 -2.19 -2.36 -5.27
CA MET A 330 -0.93 -1.72 -5.62
C MET A 330 -0.68 -1.95 -7.10
N VAL A 331 -0.73 -0.89 -7.90
CA VAL A 331 -0.58 -0.94 -9.36
C VAL A 331 0.74 -0.28 -9.74
N GLY A 332 1.45 -0.90 -10.67
CA GLY A 332 2.80 -0.52 -11.06
C GLY A 332 3.73 -1.72 -10.97
N GLU A 333 4.98 -1.49 -11.29
CA GLU A 333 6.02 -2.51 -11.33
C GLU A 333 7.37 -1.94 -10.86
N GLY A 334 8.23 -2.86 -10.43
CA GLY A 334 9.64 -2.60 -10.20
C GLY A 334 10.50 -3.44 -11.12
N VAL A 335 11.67 -2.92 -11.46
CA VAL A 335 12.69 -3.58 -12.26
C VAL A 335 14.00 -3.53 -11.49
N LEU A 336 14.47 -4.70 -11.06
CA LEU A 336 15.82 -4.90 -10.53
C LEU A 336 16.77 -5.19 -11.69
N HIS A 337 17.80 -4.37 -11.83
CA HIS A 337 18.88 -4.54 -12.79
C HIS A 337 20.13 -5.05 -12.06
N LEU A 338 20.66 -6.17 -12.53
CA LEU A 338 21.96 -6.71 -12.13
C LEU A 338 22.93 -6.53 -13.29
N LEU A 339 23.66 -5.42 -13.31
CA LEU A 339 24.40 -5.00 -14.51
C LEU A 339 25.57 -5.93 -14.84
N GLU A 340 26.22 -6.52 -13.83
CA GLU A 340 27.32 -7.49 -14.06
C GLU A 340 26.86 -8.79 -14.71
N HIS A 341 25.60 -9.16 -14.49
CA HIS A 341 24.99 -10.36 -15.07
C HIS A 341 24.17 -10.02 -16.32
N GLU A 342 24.01 -8.72 -16.60
CA GLU A 342 23.12 -8.16 -17.61
C GLU A 342 21.68 -8.72 -17.50
N GLU A 343 21.19 -8.85 -16.27
CA GLU A 343 19.87 -9.40 -15.94
C GLU A 343 18.91 -8.33 -15.45
N GLU A 344 17.64 -8.50 -15.85
CA GLU A 344 16.54 -7.63 -15.43
C GLU A 344 15.43 -8.50 -14.85
N TYR A 345 15.01 -8.19 -13.62
CA TYR A 345 13.91 -8.85 -12.95
C TYR A 345 12.75 -7.87 -12.79
N VAL A 346 11.67 -8.12 -13.53
CA VAL A 346 10.42 -7.36 -13.43
C VAL A 346 9.56 -7.99 -12.35
N PHE A 347 9.11 -7.18 -11.39
CA PHE A 347 8.29 -7.63 -10.26
C PHE A 347 7.14 -6.69 -9.93
N THR A 348 6.08 -7.23 -9.33
CA THR A 348 4.91 -6.46 -8.87
C THR A 348 4.82 -6.47 -7.34
N LEU A 349 3.84 -5.75 -6.77
CA LEU A 349 3.57 -5.71 -5.33
C LEU A 349 2.23 -6.39 -4.99
N PRO A 350 2.07 -6.95 -3.78
CA PRO A 350 0.79 -7.52 -3.36
C PRO A 350 -0.25 -6.43 -3.14
N SER A 351 -1.52 -6.82 -3.15
CA SER A 351 -2.58 -5.95 -2.62
C SER A 351 -2.53 -5.94 -1.09
N ALA A 352 -3.00 -4.85 -0.50
CA ALA A 352 -3.16 -4.71 0.94
C ALA A 352 -4.64 -4.54 1.30
N TYR A 353 -5.04 -5.06 2.46
CA TYR A 353 -6.40 -4.96 2.97
C TYR A 353 -6.35 -4.44 4.40
N ALA A 354 -7.08 -3.37 4.69
CA ALA A 354 -7.41 -3.00 6.06
C ALA A 354 -8.67 -3.77 6.46
N ARG A 355 -8.51 -4.76 7.35
CA ARG A 355 -9.60 -5.60 7.87
C ARG A 355 -10.16 -4.99 9.14
N SER A 356 -11.36 -5.39 9.53
CA SER A 356 -11.97 -5.03 10.82
C SER A 356 -12.07 -3.52 11.08
N ILE A 357 -12.39 -2.73 10.04
CA ILE A 357 -12.43 -1.25 10.12
C ILE A 357 -13.48 -0.69 11.08
N LEU A 358 -14.41 -1.51 11.57
CA LEU A 358 -15.43 -1.15 12.58
C LEU A 358 -14.99 -1.44 14.01
N THR A 359 -13.89 -2.16 14.20
CA THR A 359 -13.30 -2.50 15.49
C THR A 359 -11.84 -2.05 15.51
N ILE A 360 -10.89 -2.95 15.77
CA ILE A 360 -9.45 -2.66 15.69
C ILE A 360 -8.98 -3.06 14.29
N PRO A 361 -8.63 -2.11 13.43
CA PRO A 361 -8.26 -2.42 12.07
C PRO A 361 -6.88 -3.08 12.04
N TRP A 362 -6.67 -4.04 11.15
CA TRP A 362 -5.37 -4.72 10.97
C TRP A 362 -5.05 -4.93 9.49
N VAL A 363 -3.76 -4.99 9.15
CA VAL A 363 -3.29 -5.08 7.76
C VAL A 363 -3.15 -6.53 7.34
N GLU A 364 -3.71 -6.85 6.20
CA GLU A 364 -3.51 -8.14 5.54
C GLU A 364 -2.96 -7.93 4.13
N LEU A 365 -1.93 -8.70 3.75
CA LEU A 365 -1.46 -8.75 2.36
C LEU A 365 -2.20 -9.87 1.61
N GLY A 366 -2.50 -9.63 0.34
CA GLY A 366 -3.20 -10.60 -0.48
C GLY A 366 -2.89 -10.49 -1.97
N GLY A 367 -3.20 -11.56 -2.69
CA GLY A 367 -3.07 -11.63 -4.14
C GLY A 367 -1.76 -12.27 -4.60
N LYS A 368 -1.64 -12.38 -5.93
CA LYS A 368 -0.51 -13.01 -6.60
C LYS A 368 0.45 -11.95 -7.13
N VAL A 369 1.73 -12.17 -6.88
CA VAL A 369 2.86 -11.40 -7.40
C VAL A 369 3.69 -12.30 -8.30
N ASN A 370 4.27 -11.72 -9.35
CA ASN A 370 5.23 -12.41 -10.21
C ASN A 370 6.57 -11.66 -10.17
N ILE A 371 7.66 -12.42 -10.26
CA ILE A 371 9.03 -11.94 -10.45
C ILE A 371 9.59 -12.68 -11.65
N ASN A 372 9.95 -11.98 -12.72
CA ASN A 372 10.31 -12.60 -13.99
C ASN A 372 11.63 -12.06 -14.53
N CYS A 373 12.53 -12.94 -14.95
CA CYS A 373 13.72 -12.57 -15.71
C CYS A 373 13.67 -13.21 -17.10
N ALA A 374 13.42 -12.39 -18.12
CA ALA A 374 13.26 -12.86 -19.49
C ALA A 374 14.55 -13.50 -20.04
N ARG A 375 15.71 -12.90 -19.72
CA ARG A 375 17.02 -13.36 -20.19
C ARG A 375 17.36 -14.77 -19.73
N THR A 376 17.09 -15.08 -18.47
CA THR A 376 17.47 -16.36 -17.86
C THR A 376 16.36 -17.40 -17.96
N GLY A 377 15.14 -16.98 -18.30
CA GLY A 377 13.97 -17.85 -18.32
C GLY A 377 13.45 -18.24 -16.94
N TYR A 378 14.04 -17.74 -15.85
CA TYR A 378 13.54 -17.97 -14.50
C TYR A 378 12.38 -17.04 -14.15
N SER A 379 11.43 -17.56 -13.39
CA SER A 379 10.34 -16.79 -12.81
C SER A 379 9.97 -17.31 -11.43
N ALA A 380 9.43 -16.44 -10.59
CA ALA A 380 8.82 -16.81 -9.32
C ALA A 380 7.38 -16.32 -9.25
N THR A 381 6.50 -17.17 -8.76
CA THR A 381 5.13 -16.82 -8.36
C THR A 381 5.10 -16.75 -6.85
N VAL A 382 4.69 -15.60 -6.29
CA VAL A 382 4.47 -15.42 -4.85
C VAL A 382 2.98 -15.17 -4.62
N THR A 383 2.35 -15.90 -3.71
CA THR A 383 0.93 -15.76 -3.37
C THR A 383 0.78 -15.41 -1.90
N PHE A 384 0.26 -14.22 -1.64
CA PHE A 384 -0.16 -13.80 -0.30
C PHE A 384 -1.61 -14.24 -0.11
N HIS A 385 -1.83 -15.08 0.89
CA HIS A 385 -3.13 -15.67 1.16
C HIS A 385 -3.88 -14.81 2.17
N THR A 386 -5.05 -14.33 1.77
CA THR A 386 -6.00 -13.71 2.71
C THR A 386 -6.63 -14.78 3.58
N LYS A 387 -6.95 -14.43 4.82
CA LYS A 387 -7.59 -15.30 5.80
C LYS A 387 -8.87 -15.94 5.22
N PRO A 388 -8.96 -17.28 5.19
CA PRO A 388 -10.18 -17.97 4.79
C PRO A 388 -11.36 -17.64 5.72
N PHE A 389 -12.59 -17.79 5.21
CA PHE A 389 -13.80 -17.56 6.01
C PHE A 389 -13.94 -18.52 7.21
N TYR A 390 -13.33 -19.71 7.15
CA TYR A 390 -13.39 -20.74 8.19
C TYR A 390 -11.98 -21.17 8.60
N GLY A 391 -11.60 -20.81 9.83
CA GLY A 391 -10.31 -21.16 10.41
C GLY A 391 -9.10 -20.64 9.63
N GLY A 392 -7.90 -21.05 10.04
CA GLY A 392 -6.65 -20.76 9.35
C GLY A 392 -5.81 -19.65 9.99
N LYS A 393 -4.52 -19.68 9.63
CA LYS A 393 -3.52 -18.68 10.03
C LYS A 393 -3.62 -17.43 9.17
N VAL A 394 -3.41 -16.27 9.78
CA VAL A 394 -3.26 -14.99 9.09
C VAL A 394 -1.88 -14.90 8.44
N HIS A 395 -1.70 -13.95 7.53
CA HIS A 395 -0.40 -13.60 6.93
C HIS A 395 0.33 -14.72 6.18
N ARG A 396 -0.39 -15.78 5.78
CA ARG A 396 0.20 -16.90 5.07
C ARG A 396 0.70 -16.47 3.69
N VAL A 397 1.90 -16.91 3.34
CA VAL A 397 2.52 -16.69 2.02
C VAL A 397 3.09 -17.99 1.48
N THR A 398 3.03 -18.17 0.17
CA THR A 398 3.68 -19.27 -0.55
C THR A 398 4.38 -18.74 -1.79
N ALA A 399 5.55 -19.27 -2.13
CA ALA A 399 6.27 -18.94 -3.35
C ALA A 399 6.75 -20.19 -4.07
N GLU A 400 6.78 -20.15 -5.40
CA GLU A 400 7.39 -21.17 -6.25
C GLU A 400 8.31 -20.50 -7.26
N VAL A 401 9.56 -20.93 -7.29
CA VAL A 401 10.58 -20.51 -8.26
C VAL A 401 10.74 -21.58 -9.31
N LYS A 402 10.63 -21.19 -10.57
CA LYS A 402 10.59 -22.09 -11.72
C LYS A 402 11.51 -21.61 -12.83
N HIS A 403 12.21 -22.55 -13.44
CA HIS A 403 12.85 -22.34 -14.73
C HIS A 403 11.83 -22.66 -15.83
N ASN A 404 11.39 -21.64 -16.56
CA ASN A 404 10.30 -21.79 -17.54
C ASN A 404 10.63 -22.72 -18.71
N PRO A 405 11.83 -22.66 -19.32
CA PRO A 405 12.18 -23.54 -20.43
C PRO A 405 12.12 -25.04 -20.10
N THR A 406 12.57 -25.44 -18.90
CA THR A 406 12.59 -26.85 -18.47
C THR A 406 11.35 -27.24 -17.67
N ASN A 407 10.49 -26.28 -17.33
CA ASN A 407 9.33 -26.47 -16.46
C ASN A 407 9.70 -27.03 -15.06
N THR A 408 10.93 -26.83 -14.60
CA THR A 408 11.43 -27.37 -13.32
C THR A 408 11.26 -26.36 -12.20
N ILE A 409 10.74 -26.81 -11.06
CA ILE A 409 10.68 -26.04 -9.82
C ILE A 409 12.01 -26.21 -9.09
N VAL A 410 12.67 -25.09 -8.79
CA VAL A 410 14.01 -25.07 -8.17
C VAL A 410 13.97 -24.68 -6.70
N CYS A 411 12.93 -23.96 -6.29
CA CYS A 411 12.72 -23.57 -4.90
C CYS A 411 11.22 -23.40 -4.62
N LYS A 412 10.78 -23.84 -3.44
CA LYS A 412 9.47 -23.52 -2.88
C LYS A 412 9.68 -22.80 -1.56
N ALA A 413 8.84 -21.83 -1.26
CA ALA A 413 8.80 -21.18 0.04
C ALA A 413 7.38 -21.15 0.60
N GLN A 414 7.23 -21.26 1.91
CA GLN A 414 5.94 -21.16 2.59
C GLN A 414 6.12 -20.62 4.01
N GLY A 415 5.09 -20.01 4.56
CA GLY A 415 5.11 -19.55 5.95
C GLY A 415 4.25 -18.32 6.17
N GLU A 416 4.70 -17.44 7.05
CA GLU A 416 4.03 -16.20 7.46
C GLU A 416 4.97 -15.03 7.15
N TRP A 417 4.53 -14.05 6.33
CA TRP A 417 5.42 -12.97 5.83
C TRP A 417 5.93 -12.03 6.94
N ASN A 418 5.31 -12.05 8.11
CA ASN A 418 5.71 -11.34 9.33
C ASN A 418 6.10 -12.29 10.46
N GLY A 419 6.44 -13.53 10.14
CA GLY A 419 6.85 -14.54 11.10
C GLY A 419 7.94 -15.43 10.52
N THR A 420 7.69 -16.73 10.50
CA THR A 420 8.63 -17.73 10.01
C THR A 420 8.34 -18.08 8.55
N LEU A 421 9.39 -18.10 7.74
CA LEU A 421 9.42 -18.54 6.36
C LEU A 421 10.30 -19.78 6.24
N GLU A 422 9.83 -20.80 5.53
CA GLU A 422 10.55 -22.03 5.23
C GLU A 422 10.75 -22.14 3.72
N PHE A 423 11.98 -22.36 3.30
CA PHE A 423 12.39 -22.59 1.92
C PHE A 423 12.81 -24.04 1.76
N THR A 424 12.43 -24.65 0.65
CA THR A 424 12.82 -26.00 0.23
C THR A 424 13.45 -25.91 -1.15
N TYR A 425 14.68 -26.40 -1.29
CA TYR A 425 15.44 -26.33 -2.54
C TYR A 425 15.39 -27.66 -3.31
N SER A 426 15.82 -27.63 -4.58
CA SER A 426 15.82 -28.78 -5.49
C SER A 426 16.64 -29.97 -4.98
N ASN A 427 17.68 -29.72 -4.18
CA ASN A 427 18.53 -30.75 -3.56
C ASN A 427 17.92 -31.39 -2.30
N GLY A 428 16.74 -30.91 -1.85
CA GLY A 428 16.08 -31.38 -0.63
C GLY A 428 16.47 -30.61 0.64
N ASP A 429 17.45 -29.71 0.58
CA ASP A 429 17.82 -28.86 1.71
C ASP A 429 16.69 -27.89 2.04
N THR A 430 16.60 -27.54 3.31
CA THR A 430 15.65 -26.55 3.81
C THR A 430 16.35 -25.41 4.52
N LYS A 431 15.77 -24.21 4.44
CA LYS A 431 16.23 -23.02 5.15
C LYS A 431 15.04 -22.35 5.81
N VAL A 432 15.21 -22.02 7.09
CA VAL A 432 14.19 -21.31 7.86
C VAL A 432 14.68 -19.90 8.15
N ILE A 433 13.84 -18.92 7.86
CA ILE A 433 14.08 -17.50 8.14
C ILE A 433 12.98 -17.03 9.10
N ASP A 434 13.38 -16.57 10.28
CA ASP A 434 12.48 -15.92 11.23
C ASP A 434 12.62 -14.41 11.09
N THR A 435 11.65 -13.77 10.44
CA THR A 435 11.67 -12.32 10.16
C THR A 435 11.72 -11.48 11.43
N THR A 436 11.19 -11.98 12.55
CA THR A 436 11.19 -11.26 13.84
C THR A 436 12.57 -11.19 14.49
N LYS A 437 13.50 -12.04 14.05
CA LYS A 437 14.88 -12.13 14.58
C LYS A 437 15.93 -11.61 13.60
N LEU A 438 15.53 -11.20 12.40
CA LEU A 438 16.48 -10.69 11.42
C LEU A 438 17.03 -9.32 11.88
N PRO A 439 18.35 -9.12 11.82
CA PRO A 439 18.93 -7.82 12.15
C PRO A 439 18.53 -6.78 11.10
N VAL A 440 17.93 -5.69 11.56
CA VAL A 440 17.59 -4.54 10.72
C VAL A 440 18.81 -3.63 10.60
N ILE A 441 19.17 -3.27 9.37
CA ILE A 441 20.19 -2.25 9.11
C ILE A 441 19.47 -0.92 8.94
N ARG A 442 19.65 0.00 9.89
CA ARG A 442 18.96 1.27 9.90
C ARG A 442 19.41 2.16 8.74
N LYS A 443 18.43 2.83 8.12
CA LYS A 443 18.67 3.87 7.12
C LYS A 443 19.37 5.07 7.74
N LYS A 444 20.10 5.82 6.94
CA LYS A 444 20.72 7.10 7.28
C LYS A 444 19.99 8.20 6.55
N ILE A 445 19.68 9.30 7.24
CA ILE A 445 18.86 10.40 6.75
C ILE A 445 19.47 11.70 7.23
N ARG A 446 19.37 12.76 6.41
CA ARG A 446 19.77 14.09 6.85
C ARG A 446 18.88 14.59 8.00
N PRO A 447 19.44 15.30 9.00
CA PRO A 447 18.65 16.02 9.98
C PRO A 447 17.61 16.94 9.32
N ILE A 448 16.44 17.09 9.94
CA ILE A 448 15.34 17.92 9.41
C ILE A 448 15.80 19.36 9.08
N ALA A 449 16.73 19.92 9.86
CA ALA A 449 17.29 21.26 9.64
C ALA A 449 18.04 21.37 8.29
N ASN A 450 18.59 20.27 7.77
CA ASN A 450 19.36 20.19 6.53
C ASN A 450 18.54 19.58 5.37
N GLN A 451 17.25 19.32 5.60
CA GLN A 451 16.37 18.81 4.55
C GLN A 451 15.75 19.97 3.77
N GLY A 452 15.55 19.81 2.47
CA GLY A 452 14.82 20.75 1.63
C GLY A 452 13.32 20.82 1.99
N PRO A 453 12.61 21.88 1.57
CA PRO A 453 11.22 22.13 1.99
C PRO A 453 10.20 21.06 1.53
N LEU A 454 10.53 20.28 0.49
CA LEU A 454 9.69 19.20 -0.04
C LEU A 454 10.15 17.80 0.40
N GLU A 455 11.18 17.70 1.24
CA GLU A 455 11.56 16.40 1.80
C GLU A 455 10.58 15.93 2.86
N SER A 456 10.15 14.67 2.79
CA SER A 456 8.99 14.16 3.54
C SER A 456 9.02 14.49 5.03
N ARG A 457 10.16 14.32 5.73
CA ARG A 457 10.20 14.57 7.18
C ARG A 457 10.08 16.05 7.52
N ARG A 458 10.76 16.94 6.79
CA ARG A 458 10.60 18.39 6.97
C ARG A 458 9.21 18.86 6.57
N LEU A 459 8.66 18.34 5.48
CA LEU A 459 7.35 18.71 4.97
C LEU A 459 6.24 18.36 5.96
N TRP A 460 6.28 17.16 6.53
CA TRP A 460 5.27 16.63 7.45
C TRP A 460 5.59 16.87 8.94
N GLN A 461 6.68 17.56 9.28
CA GLN A 461 7.21 17.68 10.64
C GLN A 461 6.16 18.12 11.67
N HIS A 462 5.31 19.09 11.33
CA HIS A 462 4.31 19.63 12.25
C HIS A 462 3.17 18.64 12.49
N VAL A 463 2.73 17.92 11.45
CA VAL A 463 1.73 16.85 11.59
C VAL A 463 2.29 15.73 12.45
N THR A 464 3.52 15.29 12.16
CA THR A 464 4.20 14.23 12.91
C THR A 464 4.42 14.61 14.38
N ASN A 465 4.85 15.83 14.68
CA ASN A 465 5.06 16.27 16.06
C ASN A 465 3.75 16.31 16.85
N SER A 466 2.67 16.87 16.27
CA SER A 466 1.37 16.87 16.92
C SER A 466 0.81 15.46 17.14
N LEU A 467 1.03 14.53 16.21
CA LEU A 467 0.68 13.12 16.40
C LEU A 467 1.51 12.44 17.48
N LYS A 468 2.81 12.77 17.61
CA LYS A 468 3.67 12.28 18.70
C LYS A 468 3.23 12.80 20.07
N GLU A 469 2.72 14.02 20.14
CA GLU A 469 2.17 14.63 21.36
C GLU A 469 0.73 14.19 21.68
N GLY A 470 0.10 13.38 20.81
CA GLY A 470 -1.30 12.98 20.96
C GLY A 470 -2.32 14.09 20.66
N ASN A 471 -1.89 15.23 20.10
CA ASN A 471 -2.75 16.35 19.76
C ASN A 471 -3.34 16.20 18.35
N ILE A 472 -4.44 15.44 18.26
CA ILE A 472 -5.11 15.10 16.99
C ILE A 472 -5.67 16.34 16.28
N ASP A 473 -6.18 17.33 17.02
CA ASP A 473 -6.75 18.54 16.45
C ASP A 473 -5.67 19.40 15.77
N ALA A 474 -4.54 19.61 16.44
CA ALA A 474 -3.40 20.32 15.86
C ALA A 474 -2.83 19.58 14.64
N ALA A 475 -2.72 18.25 14.71
CA ALA A 475 -2.29 17.44 13.57
C ALA A 475 -3.24 17.60 12.37
N THR A 476 -4.55 17.65 12.62
CA THR A 476 -5.57 17.83 11.59
C THR A 476 -5.47 19.21 10.93
N GLU A 477 -5.28 20.27 11.71
CA GLU A 477 -5.11 21.63 11.19
C GLU A 477 -3.83 21.76 10.37
N HIS A 478 -2.70 21.24 10.85
CA HIS A 478 -1.44 21.24 10.11
C HIS A 478 -1.55 20.47 8.79
N LYS A 479 -2.20 19.32 8.81
CA LYS A 479 -2.47 18.52 7.61
C LYS A 479 -3.37 19.29 6.63
N HIS A 480 -4.45 19.88 7.12
CA HIS A 480 -5.38 20.65 6.30
C HIS A 480 -4.68 21.84 5.61
N ARG A 481 -3.87 22.61 6.36
CA ARG A 481 -3.09 23.72 5.81
C ARG A 481 -2.14 23.26 4.71
N LEU A 482 -1.46 22.13 4.90
CA LEU A 482 -0.55 21.58 3.90
C LEU A 482 -1.28 21.17 2.61
N GLU A 483 -2.39 20.44 2.74
CA GLU A 483 -3.21 20.01 1.60
C GLU A 483 -3.85 21.19 0.86
N GLU A 484 -4.31 22.22 1.58
CA GLU A 484 -4.92 23.38 0.94
C GLU A 484 -3.89 24.24 0.19
N ARG A 485 -2.68 24.36 0.72
CA ARG A 485 -1.55 24.96 -0.01
C ARG A 485 -1.28 24.20 -1.31
N GLN A 486 -1.24 22.87 -1.27
CA GLN A 486 -1.06 22.04 -2.46
C GLN A 486 -2.18 22.28 -3.49
N ARG A 487 -3.46 22.31 -3.05
CA ARG A 487 -4.61 22.58 -3.93
C ARG A 487 -4.54 23.97 -4.56
N ALA A 488 -4.05 24.97 -3.83
CA ALA A 488 -3.86 26.32 -4.36
C ALA A 488 -2.75 26.36 -5.42
N GLU A 489 -1.60 25.73 -5.15
CA GLU A 489 -0.48 25.63 -6.10
C GLU A 489 -0.86 24.85 -7.37
N GLU A 490 -1.67 23.79 -7.25
CA GLU A 490 -2.21 23.05 -8.39
C GLU A 490 -3.16 23.92 -9.24
N ARG A 491 -4.07 24.66 -8.61
CA ARG A 491 -4.95 25.62 -9.31
C ARG A 491 -4.15 26.68 -10.07
N GLN A 492 -3.10 27.20 -9.46
CA GLN A 492 -2.21 28.18 -10.08
C GLN A 492 -1.48 27.58 -11.29
N ARG A 493 -0.91 26.38 -11.15
CA ARG A 493 -0.24 25.67 -12.26
C ARG A 493 -1.19 25.36 -13.41
N ALA A 494 -2.42 24.95 -13.11
CA ALA A 494 -3.45 24.72 -14.11
C ALA A 494 -3.83 26.02 -14.85
N ALA A 495 -4.02 27.13 -14.13
CA ALA A 495 -4.31 28.44 -14.72
C ALA A 495 -3.16 28.95 -15.62
N LEU A 496 -1.91 28.67 -15.25
CA LEU A 496 -0.72 29.04 -16.01
C LEU A 496 -0.31 27.99 -17.07
N THR A 497 -1.08 26.90 -17.24
CA THR A 497 -0.77 25.77 -18.14
C THR A 497 0.67 25.25 -17.96
N THR A 498 1.18 25.28 -16.73
CA THR A 498 2.55 24.88 -16.41
C THR A 498 2.52 23.55 -15.66
N PRO A 499 2.79 22.40 -16.31
CA PRO A 499 2.75 21.10 -15.65
C PRO A 499 3.87 20.99 -14.59
N TRP A 500 3.66 20.12 -13.59
CA TRP A 500 4.77 19.74 -12.70
C TRP A 500 5.83 19.01 -13.52
N LYS A 501 7.10 19.40 -13.34
CA LYS A 501 8.23 18.64 -13.86
C LYS A 501 8.91 17.95 -12.67
N PRO A 502 8.83 16.60 -12.58
CA PRO A 502 9.53 15.89 -11.54
C PRO A 502 11.05 16.10 -11.63
N LYS A 503 11.73 16.07 -10.48
CA LYS A 503 13.15 16.37 -10.35
C LYS A 503 14.02 15.17 -10.70
N TYR A 504 13.62 13.97 -10.26
CA TYR A 504 14.46 12.78 -10.28
C TYR A 504 13.98 11.72 -11.27
N PHE A 505 12.74 11.82 -11.74
CA PHE A 505 12.14 10.83 -12.64
C PHE A 505 11.59 11.48 -13.91
N ALA A 506 11.71 10.76 -15.02
CA ALA A 506 11.13 11.13 -16.30
C ALA A 506 10.13 10.05 -16.73
N LYS A 507 9.04 10.48 -17.35
CA LYS A 507 8.06 9.56 -17.91
C LYS A 507 8.62 8.95 -19.20
N GLU A 508 8.60 7.62 -19.32
CA GLU A 508 9.06 6.88 -20.50
C GLU A 508 8.02 5.81 -20.86
N GLY A 509 7.33 6.02 -21.98
CA GLY A 509 6.13 5.23 -22.32
C GLY A 509 5.04 5.36 -21.25
N ASP A 510 4.58 4.21 -20.77
CA ASP A 510 3.60 4.11 -19.67
C ASP A 510 4.25 4.10 -18.27
N GLY A 511 5.58 4.01 -18.20
CA GLY A 511 6.35 3.93 -16.95
C GLY A 511 7.09 5.23 -16.60
N TRP A 512 7.88 5.15 -15.53
CA TRP A 512 8.73 6.23 -15.04
C TRP A 512 10.13 5.71 -14.77
N LEU A 513 11.14 6.38 -15.31
CA LEU A 513 12.54 6.04 -15.09
C LEU A 513 13.27 7.13 -14.34
N TYR A 514 14.23 6.72 -13.52
CA TYR A 514 15.14 7.65 -12.86
C TYR A 514 15.98 8.34 -13.94
N VAL A 515 16.21 9.65 -13.79
CA VAL A 515 16.85 10.47 -14.84
C VAL A 515 18.32 10.08 -15.06
N ASN A 516 19.03 9.73 -13.97
CA ASN A 516 20.45 9.36 -13.99
C ASN A 516 20.68 7.95 -13.44
N PRO A 517 20.11 6.91 -14.07
CA PRO A 517 20.20 5.56 -13.56
C PRO A 517 21.59 4.98 -13.79
N LEU A 518 21.95 3.99 -12.98
CA LEU A 518 23.27 3.38 -12.94
C LEU A 518 23.69 2.75 -14.28
N TRP A 519 22.74 2.30 -15.08
CA TRP A 519 23.02 1.72 -16.41
C TRP A 519 23.25 2.75 -17.51
N LYS A 520 23.03 4.05 -17.25
CA LYS A 520 23.36 5.16 -18.18
C LYS A 520 24.69 5.83 -17.87
N THR A 521 25.33 5.49 -16.74
CA THR A 521 26.68 5.92 -16.35
C THR A 521 27.70 4.87 -16.66
#